data_AF-A0A0G0LS56-F1
#
_entry.id   AF-A0A0G0LS56-F1
#
_cell.length_a   1.000
_cell.length_b   1.000
_cell.length_c   1.000
_cell.angle_alpha   90.00
_cell.angle_beta   90.00
_cell.angle_gamma   90.00
#
_symmetry.space_group_name_H-M   'P 1'
#
loop_
_entity.id
_entity.type
_entity.pdbx_description
1 polymer ?
#
loop_
_entity_poly.entity_id
_entity_poly.type
_entity_poly.pdbx_seq_one_letter_code
_entity_poly.pdbx_strand_id
1 'polypeptide(L)'
;RKYGFSKYKFTKIFTDVPDLITIYFLTKYTRRPLHFFGKIGAFVFTIGFIILLYLSYLRFIGERIGGRPLLLFGVLLILAGMQIIFTGLLADLIVNINSKDDDDFPIKFEQN
;
A
#
# COMPACT_ATOMS: atom_id res chain seq x y z
N ARG A 1 -43.69 19.34 -5.46
CA ARG A 1 -42.67 18.41 -4.93
C ARG A 1 -41.46 19.25 -4.53
N LYS A 2 -41.43 19.77 -3.30
CA LYS A 2 -40.34 20.59 -2.77
C LYS A 2 -39.66 19.78 -1.67
N TYR A 3 -38.33 19.81 -1.68
CA TYR A 3 -37.40 19.22 -0.69
C TYR A 3 -37.07 17.72 -0.85
N GLY A 4 -36.30 17.40 -1.89
CA GLY A 4 -35.39 16.26 -1.86
C GLY A 4 -34.06 16.70 -1.25
N PHE A 5 -33.92 16.65 0.07
CA PHE A 5 -32.61 16.84 0.70
C PHE A 5 -31.76 15.59 0.38
N SER A 6 -30.61 15.80 -0.26
CA SER A 6 -29.62 14.74 -0.46
C SER A 6 -29.21 14.18 0.90
N LYS A 7 -29.64 12.95 1.21
CA LYS A 7 -29.33 12.23 2.44
C LYS A 7 -27.93 11.60 2.41
N TYR A 8 -27.03 12.12 1.58
CA TYR A 8 -25.63 11.71 1.52
C TYR A 8 -24.81 12.62 2.44
N LYS A 9 -24.68 12.21 3.70
CA LYS A 9 -23.74 12.84 4.65
C LYS A 9 -22.31 12.52 4.20
N PHE A 10 -21.45 13.52 4.12
CA PHE A 10 -20.01 13.35 3.86
C PHE A 10 -19.35 12.33 4.80
N THR A 11 -19.87 12.17 6.01
CA THR A 11 -19.44 11.14 6.97
C THR A 11 -19.52 9.73 6.39
N LYS A 12 -20.50 9.43 5.54
CA LYS A 12 -20.67 8.11 4.93
C LYS A 12 -19.55 7.78 3.93
N ILE A 13 -19.02 8.80 3.25
CA ILE A 13 -17.94 8.62 2.28
C ILE A 13 -16.65 8.18 2.98
N PHE A 14 -16.34 8.72 4.17
CA PHE A 14 -15.15 8.32 4.93
C PHE A 14 -15.24 6.90 5.51
N THR A 15 -16.45 6.40 5.79
CA THR A 15 -16.65 5.02 6.25
C THR A 15 -16.73 4.02 5.09
N ASP A 16 -17.35 4.42 3.98
CA ASP A 16 -17.62 3.53 2.85
C ASP A 16 -16.40 3.41 1.90
N VAL A 17 -15.54 4.43 1.81
CA VAL A 17 -14.33 4.39 0.95
C VAL A 17 -13.31 3.31 1.38
N PRO A 18 -12.90 3.22 2.66
CA PRO A 18 -12.03 2.13 3.11
C PRO A 18 -12.66 0.75 2.86
N ASP A 19 -13.99 0.64 3.01
CA ASP A 19 -14.73 -0.60 2.82
C ASP A 19 -14.75 -1.04 1.35
N LEU A 20 -14.99 -0.10 0.43
CA LEU A 20 -14.88 -0.31 -1.02
C LEU A 20 -13.45 -0.68 -1.45
N ILE A 21 -12.43 -0.02 -0.88
CA ILE A 21 -11.02 -0.37 -1.12
C ILE A 21 -10.75 -1.80 -0.65
N THR A 22 -11.26 -2.17 0.53
CA THR A 22 -11.11 -3.51 1.11
C THR A 22 -11.77 -4.56 0.23
N ILE A 23 -13.04 -4.36 -0.18
CA ILE A 23 -13.76 -5.29 -1.07
C ILE A 23 -13.04 -5.42 -2.43
N TYR A 24 -12.58 -4.30 -3.01
CA TYR A 24 -11.81 -4.34 -4.25
C TYR A 24 -10.47 -5.07 -4.08
N PHE A 25 -9.82 -4.88 -2.93
CA PHE A 25 -8.57 -5.55 -2.58
C PHE A 25 -8.77 -7.06 -2.44
N LEU A 26 -9.75 -7.50 -1.64
CA LEU A 26 -10.07 -8.92 -1.46
C LEU A 26 -10.51 -9.56 -2.78
N THR A 27 -11.28 -8.87 -3.61
CA THR A 27 -11.79 -9.46 -4.87
C THR A 27 -10.68 -9.61 -5.91
N LYS A 28 -9.75 -8.64 -6.02
CA LYS A 28 -8.79 -8.58 -7.13
C LYS A 28 -7.37 -9.02 -6.76
N TYR A 29 -6.94 -8.83 -5.52
CA TYR A 29 -5.54 -8.98 -5.12
C TYR A 29 -5.25 -10.16 -4.18
N THR A 30 -6.26 -10.93 -3.77
CA THR A 30 -6.08 -12.16 -2.96
C THR A 30 -5.09 -13.15 -3.58
N ARG A 31 -4.92 -13.14 -4.91
CA ARG A 31 -3.99 -14.04 -5.62
C ARG A 31 -2.57 -13.48 -5.81
N ARG A 32 -2.35 -12.15 -5.73
CA ARG A 32 -1.06 -11.47 -6.00
C ARG A 32 -0.99 -10.08 -5.31
N PRO A 33 -0.98 -10.02 -3.97
CA PRO A 33 -1.01 -8.74 -3.21
C PRO A 33 0.20 -7.84 -3.48
N LEU A 34 1.35 -8.40 -3.87
CA LEU A 34 2.57 -7.64 -4.17
C LEU A 34 2.36 -6.59 -5.28
N HIS A 35 1.54 -6.87 -6.29
CA HIS A 35 1.35 -5.91 -7.39
C HIS A 35 0.61 -4.64 -6.96
N PHE A 36 -0.27 -4.72 -5.96
CA PHE A 36 -0.99 -3.55 -5.46
C PHE A 36 -0.08 -2.68 -4.59
N PHE A 37 0.44 -3.30 -3.51
CA PHE A 37 1.31 -2.62 -2.56
C PHE A 37 2.64 -2.21 -3.18
N GLY A 38 3.20 -3.02 -4.06
CA GLY A 38 4.43 -2.70 -4.79
C GLY A 38 4.29 -1.46 -5.66
N LYS A 39 3.19 -1.29 -6.41
CA LYS A 39 2.97 -0.08 -7.23
C LYS A 39 2.80 1.17 -6.37
N ILE A 40 1.98 1.10 -5.32
CA ILE A 40 1.73 2.22 -4.41
C ILE A 40 3.01 2.59 -3.66
N GLY A 41 3.70 1.60 -3.09
CA GLY A 41 4.95 1.78 -2.37
C GLY A 41 6.07 2.30 -3.26
N ALA A 42 6.21 1.80 -4.49
CA ALA A 42 7.19 2.31 -5.46
C ALA A 42 6.90 3.76 -5.85
N PHE A 43 5.63 4.15 -6.02
CA PHE A 43 5.25 5.52 -6.29
C PHE A 43 5.65 6.46 -5.14
N VAL A 44 5.31 6.10 -3.90
CA VAL A 44 5.67 6.87 -2.70
C VAL A 44 7.18 6.94 -2.51
N PHE A 45 7.88 5.82 -2.69
CA PHE A 45 9.34 5.74 -2.63
C PHE A 45 9.99 6.65 -3.67
N THR A 46 9.49 6.65 -4.90
CA THR A 46 10.02 7.49 -5.99
C THR A 46 9.87 8.97 -5.66
N ILE A 47 8.73 9.38 -5.10
CA ILE A 47 8.53 10.76 -4.65
C ILE A 47 9.52 11.13 -3.55
N GLY A 48 9.66 10.30 -2.52
CA GLY A 48 10.65 10.50 -1.45
C GLY A 48 12.08 10.58 -1.98
N PHE A 49 12.42 9.72 -2.94
CA PHE A 49 13.71 9.68 -3.61
C PHE A 49 14.00 10.97 -4.38
N ILE A 50 13.04 11.47 -5.17
CA ILE A 50 13.20 12.74 -5.90
C ILE A 50 13.41 13.91 -4.92
N ILE A 51 12.67 13.95 -3.81
CA ILE A 51 12.81 15.00 -2.78
C ILE A 51 14.21 14.97 -2.17
N LEU A 52 14.70 13.78 -1.81
CA LEU A 52 16.05 13.64 -1.25
C LEU A 52 17.14 13.93 -2.28
N LEU A 53 16.93 13.57 -3.55
CA LEU A 53 17.89 13.84 -4.63
C LEU A 53 18.00 15.34 -4.89
N TYR A 54 16.86 16.05 -4.88
CA TYR A 54 16.81 17.51 -4.94
C TYR A 54 17.56 18.16 -3.76
N LEU A 55 17.30 17.69 -2.54
CA LEU A 55 18.00 18.18 -1.33
C LEU A 55 19.51 17.86 -1.40
N SER A 56 19.89 16.68 -1.86
CA SER A 56 21.28 16.28 -2.03
C SER A 56 22.01 17.19 -3.02
N TYR A 57 21.36 17.55 -4.13
CA TYR A 57 21.90 18.52 -5.08
C TYR A 57 22.10 19.91 -4.45
N LEU A 58 21.10 20.40 -3.69
CA LEU A 58 21.22 21.65 -2.93
C LEU A 58 22.39 21.60 -1.92
N ARG A 59 22.69 20.42 -1.35
CA ARG A 59 23.79 20.23 -0.39
C ARG A 59 25.13 20.46 -1.05
N PHE A 60 25.28 19.95 -2.27
CA PHE A 60 26.51 20.09 -3.05
C PHE A 60 26.84 21.55 -3.40
N ILE A 61 25.81 22.42 -3.47
CA ILE A 61 25.97 23.86 -3.74
C ILE A 61 26.37 24.65 -2.47
N GLY A 62 26.46 24.01 -1.30
CA GLY A 62 26.95 24.63 -0.06
C GLY A 62 25.85 25.14 0.87
N GLU A 63 24.58 24.90 0.55
CA GLU A 63 23.46 25.26 1.43
C GLU A 63 23.43 24.41 2.71
N ARG A 64 23.07 25.05 3.83
CA ARG A 64 22.87 24.38 5.12
C ARG A 64 21.49 23.71 5.13
N ILE A 65 21.49 22.39 5.04
CA ILE A 65 20.25 21.58 5.01
C ILE A 65 19.81 21.13 6.41
N GLY A 66 20.74 21.06 7.37
CA GLY A 66 20.48 20.65 8.75
C GLY A 66 19.52 21.61 9.45
N GLY A 67 18.23 21.31 9.40
CA GLY A 67 17.16 22.12 9.99
C GLY A 67 15.88 22.20 9.15
N ARG A 68 15.90 21.79 7.87
CA ARG A 68 14.69 21.85 7.03
C ARG A 68 13.82 20.60 7.26
N PRO A 69 12.54 20.75 7.71
CA PRO A 69 11.63 19.62 7.92
C PRO A 69 11.39 18.80 6.63
N LEU A 70 11.69 19.38 5.47
CA LEU A 70 11.67 18.71 4.18
C LEU A 70 12.62 17.50 4.08
N LEU A 71 13.77 17.52 4.76
CA LEU A 71 14.68 16.37 4.77
C LEU A 71 14.07 15.21 5.53
N LEU A 72 13.55 15.46 6.74
CA LEU A 72 12.84 14.45 7.50
C LEU A 72 11.64 13.91 6.72
N PHE A 73 10.88 14.78 6.06
CA PHE A 73 9.76 14.36 5.22
C PHE A 73 10.18 13.45 4.07
N GLY A 74 11.27 13.78 3.36
CA GLY A 74 11.81 12.94 2.29
C GLY A 74 12.27 11.57 2.79
N VAL A 75 12.98 11.52 3.93
CA VAL A 75 13.39 10.26 4.56
C VAL A 75 12.18 9.43 5.00
N LEU A 76 11.19 10.06 5.64
CA LEU A 76 9.96 9.40 6.07
C LEU A 76 9.19 8.82 4.88
N LEU A 77 9.11 9.53 3.76
CA LEU A 77 8.50 9.03 2.53
C LEU A 77 9.22 7.79 1.97
N ILE A 78 10.56 7.80 1.97
CA ILE A 78 11.34 6.63 1.56
C ILE A 78 11.07 5.44 2.48
N LEU A 79 11.11 5.65 3.80
CA LEU A 79 10.87 4.60 4.78
C LEU A 79 9.44 4.05 4.66
N ALA A 80 8.45 4.92 4.51
CA ALA A 80 7.05 4.52 4.31
C ALA A 80 6.86 3.75 2.99
N GLY A 81 7.43 4.24 1.89
CA GLY A 81 7.37 3.55 0.60
C GLY A 81 8.01 2.16 0.64
N MET A 82 9.17 2.05 1.29
CA MET A 82 9.86 0.79 1.53
C MET A 82 9.03 -0.17 2.40
N GLN A 83 8.44 0.33 3.49
CA GLN A 83 7.54 -0.46 4.36
C GLN A 83 6.35 -1.01 3.59
N ILE A 84 5.69 -0.21 2.75
CA ILE A 84 4.55 -0.66 1.94
C ILE A 84 4.97 -1.80 0.99
N ILE A 85 6.13 -1.68 0.34
CA ILE A 85 6.67 -2.74 -0.53
C ILE A 85 6.90 -4.03 0.27
N PHE A 86 7.54 -3.93 1.46
CA PHE A 86 7.76 -5.08 2.33
C PHE A 86 6.45 -5.72 2.80
N THR A 87 5.45 -4.92 3.18
CA THR A 87 4.12 -5.44 3.52
C THR A 87 3.49 -6.20 2.34
N GLY A 88 3.65 -5.69 1.12
CA GLY A 88 3.21 -6.38 -0.10
C GLY A 88 3.90 -7.72 -0.32
N LEU A 89 5.22 -7.79 -0.09
CA LEU A 89 5.99 -9.03 -0.19
C LEU A 89 5.58 -10.05 0.88
N LEU A 90 5.41 -9.60 2.12
CA LEU A 90 4.94 -10.45 3.23
C LEU A 90 3.56 -11.02 2.93
N ALA A 91 2.65 -10.21 2.40
CA ALA A 91 1.32 -10.68 2.00
C ALA A 91 1.41 -11.76 0.91
N ASP A 92 2.28 -11.60 -0.09
CA ASP A 92 2.46 -12.58 -1.17
C ASP A 92 3.05 -13.91 -0.63
N LEU A 93 3.99 -13.82 0.31
CA LEU A 93 4.54 -14.98 1.01
C LEU A 93 3.47 -15.74 1.81
N ILE A 94 2.64 -15.03 2.59
CA ILE A 94 1.57 -15.64 3.38
C ILE A 94 0.55 -16.33 2.47
N VAL A 95 0.15 -15.68 1.37
CA VAL A 95 -0.77 -16.28 0.38
C VAL A 95 -0.16 -17.54 -0.22
N ASN A 96 1.13 -17.52 -0.57
CA ASN A 96 1.82 -18.66 -1.14
C ASN A 96 2.00 -19.82 -0.15
N ILE A 97 2.19 -19.54 1.14
CA ILE A 97 2.26 -20.56 2.19
C ILE A 97 0.88 -21.22 2.38
N ASN A 98 -0.18 -20.42 2.55
CA ASN A 98 -1.54 -20.96 2.69
C ASN A 98 -1.99 -21.76 1.47
N SER A 99 -1.56 -21.35 0.27
CA SER A 99 -1.89 -22.08 -0.97
C SER A 99 -1.14 -23.40 -1.12
N LYS A 100 -0.13 -23.69 -0.26
CA LYS A 100 0.65 -24.95 -0.25
C LYS A 100 0.13 -25.97 0.78
N ASP A 101 -0.65 -25.54 1.76
CA ASP A 101 -1.26 -26.41 2.78
C ASP A 101 -2.58 -27.05 2.28
N ASP A 102 -3.27 -26.43 1.31
CA ASP A 102 -4.53 -26.94 0.75
C ASP A 102 -4.34 -28.16 -0.18
N ASP A 103 -3.17 -28.30 -0.80
CA ASP A 103 -2.78 -29.35 -1.74
C ASP A 103 -2.29 -30.64 -1.06
N ASP A 104 -2.05 -30.62 0.26
CA ASP A 104 -1.58 -31.78 1.04
C ASP A 104 -2.71 -32.52 1.78
N PHE A 105 -3.97 -32.33 1.37
CA PHE A 105 -5.08 -33.22 1.74
C PHE A 105 -5.29 -34.31 0.65
N PRO A 106 -4.60 -35.46 0.73
CA PRO A 106 -4.93 -36.63 -0.07
C PRO A 106 -6.19 -37.27 0.52
N ILE A 107 -7.35 -36.66 0.32
CA ILE A 107 -8.62 -37.36 0.58
C ILE A 107 -8.84 -38.35 -0.56
N LYS A 108 -8.10 -39.47 -0.50
CA LYS A 108 -8.57 -40.72 -1.08
C LYS A 108 -9.81 -41.12 -0.29
N PHE A 109 -10.97 -40.72 -0.77
CA PHE A 109 -12.18 -41.46 -0.48
C PHE A 109 -12.04 -42.80 -1.19
N GLU A 110 -11.41 -43.76 -0.52
CA GLU A 110 -11.44 -45.15 -0.91
C GLU A 110 -12.86 -45.66 -0.56
N GLN A 111 -13.80 -45.43 -1.47
CA GLN A 111 -15.05 -46.18 -1.52
C GLN A 111 -14.77 -47.50 -2.24
N ASN A 112 -14.61 -48.58 -1.47
CA ASN A 112 -15.09 -49.92 -1.84
C ASN A 112 -15.29 -50.79 -0.60
#